data_AF-A0A914DI31-F1
#
_entry.id   AF-A0A914DI31-F1
#
_cell.length_a   1.000
_cell.length_b   1.000
_cell.length_c   1.000
_cell.angle_alpha   90.00
_cell.angle_beta   90.00
_cell.angle_gamma   90.00
#
_symmetry.space_group_name_H-M   'P 1'
#
loop_
_entity.id
_entity.type
_entity.pdbx_description
1 polymer ?
#
loop_
_entity_poly.entity_id
_entity_poly.type
_entity_poly.pdbx_seq_one_letter_code
_entity_poly.pdbx_strand_id
1 'polypeptide(L)'
;MSTTQGQNARTRHLDDIININVCGKKYTVRRIDLCADPRSKLAEIFRPGSTKILTTDKGGNIYLDRDPKIFRHILAYLRMKKEKFAASLALPSKPDDLAKLVGECEALNLAELKDLALEMLQTYQRTDEQHFATSYVQVIVRDYDAWHFDHDNQYDGFKKKKTASHDEENHIQLNAAYEAWENL
;
A
#
# COMPACT_ATOMS: atom_id res chain seq x y z
N MET A 1 -2.58 -48.68 -6.54
CA MET A 1 -3.61 -47.81 -5.92
C MET A 1 -2.89 -46.71 -5.17
N SER A 2 -2.87 -45.51 -5.71
CA SER A 2 -2.34 -44.33 -5.02
C SER A 2 -3.34 -43.21 -5.24
N THR A 3 -4.11 -42.96 -4.19
CA THR A 3 -5.15 -41.96 -4.09
C THR A 3 -4.54 -40.56 -4.14
N THR A 4 -4.71 -39.86 -5.25
CA THR A 4 -4.54 -38.40 -5.30
C THR A 4 -5.68 -37.77 -4.52
N GLN A 5 -5.47 -37.58 -3.21
CA GLN A 5 -6.39 -36.81 -2.37
C GLN A 5 -6.47 -35.38 -2.90
N GLY A 6 -7.70 -34.94 -3.16
CA GLY A 6 -8.02 -33.58 -3.57
C GLY A 6 -7.41 -32.56 -2.64
N GLN A 7 -6.67 -31.62 -3.21
CA GLN A 7 -6.35 -30.38 -2.52
C GLN A 7 -7.67 -29.63 -2.33
N ASN A 8 -8.23 -29.74 -1.12
CA ASN A 8 -9.25 -28.81 -0.65
C ASN A 8 -8.73 -27.40 -0.93
N ALA A 9 -9.35 -26.72 -1.89
CA ALA A 9 -9.09 -25.31 -2.15
C ALA A 9 -9.51 -24.54 -0.89
N ARG A 10 -8.57 -24.37 0.05
CA ARG A 10 -8.81 -23.51 1.20
C ARG A 10 -9.24 -22.15 0.67
N THR A 11 -10.43 -21.71 1.09
CA THR A 11 -10.91 -20.36 0.83
C THR A 11 -9.81 -19.39 1.25
N ARG A 12 -9.28 -18.63 0.29
CA ARG A 12 -8.21 -17.64 0.53
C ARG A 12 -8.86 -16.41 1.18
N HIS A 13 -8.43 -16.01 2.37
CA HIS A 13 -8.94 -14.84 3.07
C HIS A 13 -7.92 -13.69 3.05
N LEU A 14 -8.38 -12.44 3.00
CA LEU A 14 -7.49 -11.26 2.99
C LEU A 14 -6.60 -11.18 4.25
N ASP A 15 -7.09 -11.68 5.38
CA ASP A 15 -6.35 -11.68 6.65
C ASP A 15 -5.38 -12.85 6.79
N ASP A 16 -5.27 -13.73 5.78
CA ASP A 16 -4.33 -14.85 5.79
C ASP A 16 -2.90 -14.35 6.00
N ILE A 17 -2.18 -14.98 6.93
CA ILE A 17 -0.72 -14.92 7.00
C ILE A 17 -0.16 -15.93 6.00
N ILE A 18 0.67 -15.46 5.07
CA ILE A 18 1.25 -16.27 4.00
C ILE A 18 2.77 -16.19 4.03
N ASN A 19 3.41 -17.29 3.66
CA ASN A 19 4.87 -17.37 3.52
C ASN A 19 5.26 -17.37 2.05
N ILE A 20 6.14 -16.44 1.69
CA ILE A 20 6.64 -16.25 0.31
C ILE A 20 8.15 -16.47 0.32
N ASN A 21 8.65 -17.19 -0.67
CA ASN A 21 10.06 -17.35 -0.96
C ASN A 21 10.42 -16.52 -2.21
N VAL A 22 11.14 -15.43 -2.02
CA VAL A 22 11.65 -14.56 -3.10
C VAL A 22 13.09 -14.94 -3.38
N CYS A 23 13.33 -15.77 -4.40
CA CYS A 23 14.66 -16.26 -4.81
C CYS A 23 15.58 -16.67 -3.64
N GLY A 24 15.05 -17.44 -2.69
CA GLY A 24 15.75 -17.94 -1.50
C GLY A 24 15.47 -17.17 -0.20
N LYS A 25 14.99 -15.92 -0.27
CA LYS A 25 14.65 -15.13 0.92
C LYS A 25 13.18 -15.29 1.28
N LYS A 26 12.91 -15.73 2.52
CA LYS A 26 11.56 -15.95 3.02
C LYS A 26 10.97 -14.68 3.65
N TYR A 27 9.70 -14.43 3.37
CA TYR A 27 8.89 -13.36 3.93
C TYR A 27 7.59 -13.95 4.49
N THR A 28 7.22 -13.53 5.69
CA THR A 28 5.89 -13.78 6.26
C THR A 28 5.10 -12.48 6.20
N VAL A 29 3.97 -12.49 5.50
CA VAL A 29 3.18 -11.29 5.20
C VAL A 29 1.69 -11.57 5.33
N ARG A 30 0.88 -10.52 5.50
CA ARG A 30 -0.58 -10.65 5.37
C ARG A 30 -0.96 -10.54 3.89
N ARG A 31 -1.91 -11.36 3.43
CA ARG A 31 -2.42 -11.33 2.05
C ARG A 31 -2.95 -9.94 1.67
N ILE A 32 -3.62 -9.26 2.59
CA ILE A 32 -4.14 -7.90 2.38
C ILE A 32 -3.04 -6.90 2.01
N ASP A 33 -1.82 -7.05 2.53
CA ASP A 33 -0.70 -6.18 2.18
C ASP A 33 -0.35 -6.37 0.68
N LEU A 34 -0.28 -7.61 0.19
CA LEU A 34 0.00 -7.90 -1.23
C LEU A 34 -1.11 -7.47 -2.19
N CYS A 35 -2.32 -7.27 -1.67
CA CYS A 35 -3.48 -6.83 -2.43
C CYS A 35 -3.70 -5.31 -2.35
N ALA A 36 -2.81 -4.56 -1.70
CA ALA A 36 -2.98 -3.14 -1.45
C ALA A 36 -2.97 -2.26 -2.72
N ASP A 37 -2.31 -2.71 -3.79
CA ASP A 37 -2.45 -2.13 -5.13
C ASP A 37 -3.27 -3.06 -6.04
N PRO A 38 -4.57 -2.77 -6.26
CA PRO A 38 -5.45 -3.62 -7.06
C PRO A 38 -5.01 -3.82 -8.51
N ARG A 39 -4.18 -2.93 -9.05
CA ARG A 39 -3.68 -3.01 -10.43
C ARG A 39 -2.41 -3.85 -10.54
N SER A 40 -1.76 -4.16 -9.42
CA SER A 40 -0.53 -4.94 -9.40
C SER A 40 -0.75 -6.41 -9.76
N LYS A 41 0.27 -7.05 -10.34
CA LYS A 41 0.29 -8.50 -10.54
C LYS A 41 0.23 -9.26 -9.21
N LEU A 42 0.74 -8.67 -8.13
CA LEU A 42 0.62 -9.26 -6.79
C LEU A 42 -0.85 -9.37 -6.37
N ALA A 43 -1.64 -8.30 -6.50
CA ALA A 43 -3.07 -8.38 -6.19
C ALA A 43 -3.80 -9.40 -7.07
N GLU A 44 -3.45 -9.51 -8.35
CA GLU A 44 -4.03 -10.50 -9.26
C GLU A 44 -3.78 -11.96 -8.80
N ILE A 45 -2.57 -12.22 -8.32
CA ILE A 45 -2.11 -13.52 -7.85
C ILE A 45 -2.71 -13.85 -6.48
N PHE A 46 -2.71 -12.88 -5.57
CA PHE A 46 -2.97 -13.12 -4.16
C PHE A 46 -4.41 -12.85 -3.72
N ARG A 47 -5.24 -12.14 -4.50
CA ARG A 47 -6.64 -11.86 -4.12
C ARG A 47 -7.45 -13.14 -3.84
N PRO A 48 -8.42 -13.08 -2.91
CA PRO A 48 -9.43 -14.13 -2.78
C PRO A 48 -10.09 -14.47 -4.12
N GLY A 49 -10.34 -15.75 -4.36
CA GLY A 49 -10.92 -16.22 -5.62
C GLY A 49 -9.99 -16.24 -6.83
N SER A 50 -8.71 -15.85 -6.68
CA SER A 50 -7.72 -16.02 -7.76
C SER A 50 -7.54 -17.51 -8.09
N THR A 51 -7.73 -17.86 -9.35
CA THR A 51 -7.54 -19.22 -9.88
C THR A 51 -6.10 -19.49 -10.32
N LYS A 52 -5.19 -18.50 -10.17
CA LYS A 52 -3.78 -18.69 -10.50
C LYS A 52 -3.16 -19.76 -9.59
N ILE A 53 -2.54 -20.74 -10.23
CA ILE A 53 -1.74 -21.77 -9.58
C ILE A 53 -0.42 -21.12 -9.18
N LEU A 54 -0.10 -21.20 -7.88
CA LEU A 54 1.12 -20.64 -7.32
C LEU A 54 2.16 -21.74 -7.24
N THR A 55 3.34 -21.48 -7.81
CA THR A 55 4.48 -22.37 -7.61
C THR A 55 4.94 -22.27 -6.16
N THR A 56 5.29 -23.40 -5.54
CA THR A 56 5.82 -23.45 -4.19
C THR A 56 7.20 -24.08 -4.16
N ASP A 57 8.02 -23.67 -3.19
CA ASP A 57 9.27 -24.36 -2.89
C ASP A 57 9.03 -25.70 -2.17
N LYS A 58 10.12 -26.45 -1.90
CA LYS A 58 10.04 -27.74 -1.17
C LYS A 58 9.41 -27.63 0.22
N GLY A 59 9.38 -26.44 0.82
CA GLY A 59 8.77 -26.16 2.11
C GLY A 59 7.34 -25.62 2.02
N GLY A 60 6.72 -25.62 0.84
CA GLY A 60 5.36 -25.11 0.63
C GLY A 60 5.23 -23.59 0.63
N ASN A 61 6.34 -22.84 0.62
CA ASN A 61 6.29 -21.37 0.55
C ASN A 61 6.07 -20.95 -0.91
N ILE A 62 5.24 -19.93 -1.13
CA ILE A 62 4.93 -19.43 -2.48
C ILE A 62 6.19 -18.84 -3.09
N TYR A 63 6.65 -19.39 -4.20
CA TYR A 63 7.88 -18.96 -4.84
C TYR A 63 7.64 -17.78 -5.78
N LEU A 64 8.46 -16.73 -5.63
CA LEU A 64 8.53 -15.58 -6.53
C LEU A 64 9.95 -15.48 -7.10
N ASP A 65 10.05 -15.50 -8.42
CA ASP A 65 11.30 -15.33 -9.15
C ASP A 65 11.63 -13.84 -9.35
N ARG A 66 11.82 -13.14 -8.21
CA ARG A 66 12.10 -11.69 -8.14
C ARG A 66 13.33 -11.42 -7.30
N ASP A 67 13.87 -10.19 -7.36
CA ASP A 67 15.00 -9.79 -6.53
C ASP A 67 14.57 -9.58 -5.05
N PRO A 68 15.16 -10.32 -4.08
CA PRO A 68 14.78 -10.22 -2.68
C PRO A 68 15.22 -8.91 -2.00
N LYS A 69 16.34 -8.31 -2.42
CA LYS A 69 16.82 -7.04 -1.85
C LYS A 69 15.88 -5.89 -2.21
N ILE A 70 15.32 -5.92 -3.41
CA ILE A 70 14.38 -4.91 -3.89
C ILE A 70 12.95 -5.20 -3.42
N PHE A 71 12.55 -6.47 -3.34
CA PHE A 71 11.20 -6.84 -2.89
C PHE A 71 10.83 -6.29 -1.49
N ARG A 72 11.80 -6.06 -0.60
CA ARG A 72 11.55 -5.41 0.69
C ARG A 72 10.95 -4.00 0.55
N HIS A 73 11.35 -3.26 -0.49
CA HIS A 73 10.85 -1.92 -0.80
C HIS A 73 9.45 -1.98 -1.40
N ILE A 74 9.18 -2.96 -2.27
CA ILE A 74 7.83 -3.23 -2.78
C ILE A 74 6.88 -3.54 -1.61
N LEU A 75 7.29 -4.40 -0.68
CA LEU A 75 6.48 -4.74 0.48
C LEU A 75 6.26 -3.53 1.41
N ALA A 76 7.28 -2.68 1.59
CA ALA A 76 7.14 -1.43 2.33
C ALA A 76 6.12 -0.49 1.65
N TYR A 77 6.22 -0.30 0.34
CA TYR A 77 5.28 0.52 -0.45
C TYR A 77 3.84 0.03 -0.29
N LEU A 78 3.61 -1.27 -0.44
CA LEU A 78 2.27 -1.84 -0.32
C LEU A 78 1.66 -1.61 1.07
N ARG A 79 2.48 -1.65 2.13
CA ARG A 79 2.04 -1.32 3.50
C ARG A 79 1.72 0.16 3.65
N MET A 80 2.59 1.05 3.17
CA MET A 80 2.35 2.49 3.15
C MET A 80 1.05 2.83 2.41
N LYS A 81 0.85 2.23 1.22
CA LYS A 81 -0.35 2.42 0.42
C LYS A 81 -1.63 1.98 1.14
N LYS A 82 -1.60 0.80 1.77
CA LYS A 82 -2.74 0.28 2.54
C LYS A 82 -3.09 1.19 3.72
N GLU A 83 -2.07 1.68 4.43
CA GLU A 83 -2.21 2.56 5.60
C GLU A 83 -2.38 4.04 5.21
N LYS A 84 -2.36 4.33 3.89
CA LYS A 84 -2.44 5.67 3.30
C LYS A 84 -1.36 6.62 3.82
N PHE A 85 -0.15 6.11 4.06
CA PHE A 85 1.05 6.88 4.35
C PHE A 85 1.76 7.36 3.08
N ALA A 86 2.71 8.29 3.23
CA ALA A 86 3.55 8.76 2.13
C ALA A 86 4.33 7.59 1.50
N ALA A 87 4.03 7.29 0.24
CA ALA A 87 4.61 6.15 -0.47
C ALA A 87 6.12 6.28 -0.74
N SER A 88 6.64 7.51 -0.81
CA SER A 88 8.07 7.78 -1.00
C SER A 88 8.95 7.26 0.15
N LEU A 89 8.38 7.05 1.35
CA LEU A 89 9.06 6.43 2.49
C LEU A 89 9.51 4.98 2.23
N ALA A 90 8.96 4.34 1.20
CA ALA A 90 9.37 2.99 0.80
C ALA A 90 10.59 2.96 -0.13
N LEU A 91 11.00 4.11 -0.69
CA LEU A 91 12.07 4.17 -1.68
C LEU A 91 13.45 3.83 -1.07
N PRO A 92 14.33 3.17 -1.83
CA PRO A 92 15.74 3.09 -1.48
C PRO A 92 16.44 4.43 -1.69
N SER A 93 17.49 4.71 -0.91
CA SER A 93 18.29 5.94 -1.04
C SER A 93 19.40 5.88 -2.08
N LYS A 94 19.77 4.68 -2.55
CA LYS A 94 20.86 4.51 -3.52
C LYS A 94 20.33 4.53 -4.95
N PRO A 95 20.98 5.27 -5.88
CA PRO A 95 20.58 5.30 -7.30
C PRO A 95 20.47 3.91 -7.93
N ASP A 96 21.44 3.02 -7.67
CA ASP A 96 21.43 1.65 -8.22
C ASP A 96 20.22 0.82 -7.75
N ASP A 97 19.82 0.98 -6.49
CA ASP A 97 18.68 0.27 -5.93
C ASP A 97 17.36 0.86 -6.45
N LEU A 98 17.30 2.19 -6.69
CA LEU A 98 16.17 2.83 -7.37
C LEU A 98 16.02 2.32 -8.81
N ALA A 99 17.10 2.22 -9.56
CA ALA A 99 17.08 1.72 -10.94
C ALA A 99 16.59 0.26 -11.00
N LYS A 100 17.05 -0.59 -10.08
CA LYS A 100 16.53 -1.97 -9.95
C LYS A 100 15.06 -1.98 -9.52
N LEU A 101 14.65 -1.09 -8.62
CA LEU A 101 13.25 -0.95 -8.21
C LEU A 101 12.35 -0.60 -9.38
N VAL A 102 12.77 0.30 -10.29
CA VAL A 102 12.02 0.60 -11.52
C VAL A 102 11.77 -0.67 -12.34
N GLY A 103 12.79 -1.51 -12.55
CA GLY A 103 12.64 -2.78 -13.28
C GLY A 103 11.70 -3.77 -12.59
N GLU A 104 11.76 -3.88 -11.26
CA GLU A 104 10.84 -4.71 -10.47
C GLU A 104 9.39 -4.19 -10.52
N CYS A 105 9.20 -2.87 -10.48
CA CYS A 105 7.88 -2.25 -10.56
C CYS A 105 7.23 -2.45 -11.93
N GLU A 106 8.01 -2.37 -13.02
CA GLU A 106 7.53 -2.68 -14.37
C GLU A 106 7.08 -4.16 -14.45
N ALA A 107 7.91 -5.07 -13.93
CA ALA A 107 7.61 -6.49 -13.95
C ALA A 107 6.35 -6.85 -13.15
N LEU A 108 6.06 -6.14 -12.05
CA LEU A 108 4.93 -6.39 -11.16
C LEU A 108 3.72 -5.46 -11.38
N ASN A 109 3.79 -4.54 -12.36
CA ASN A 109 2.78 -3.52 -12.63
C ASN A 109 2.46 -2.62 -11.42
N LEU A 110 3.49 -2.02 -10.82
CA LEU A 110 3.40 -1.09 -9.68
C LEU A 110 3.67 0.34 -10.16
N ALA A 111 2.72 0.93 -10.90
CA ALA A 111 2.92 2.19 -11.62
C ALA A 111 3.30 3.36 -10.69
N GLU A 112 2.58 3.58 -9.60
CA GLU A 112 2.85 4.68 -8.67
C GLU A 112 4.25 4.57 -8.04
N LEU A 113 4.64 3.37 -7.60
CA LEU A 113 5.99 3.17 -7.03
C LEU A 113 7.08 3.37 -8.09
N LYS A 114 6.82 2.97 -9.34
CA LYS A 114 7.74 3.21 -10.47
C LYS A 114 7.94 4.71 -10.68
N ASP A 115 6.86 5.47 -10.73
CA ASP A 115 6.89 6.91 -10.99
C ASP A 115 7.66 7.63 -9.89
N LEU A 116 7.40 7.31 -8.61
CA LEU A 116 8.16 7.83 -7.47
C LEU A 116 9.67 7.52 -7.54
N ALA A 117 10.03 6.29 -7.95
CA ALA A 117 11.43 5.90 -8.10
C ALA A 117 12.11 6.66 -9.26
N LEU A 118 11.40 6.87 -10.37
CA LEU A 118 11.89 7.64 -11.52
C LEU A 118 12.06 9.13 -11.16
N GLU A 119 11.12 9.72 -10.43
CA GLU A 119 11.21 11.10 -9.96
C GLU A 119 12.42 11.30 -9.04
N MET A 120 12.70 10.35 -8.14
CA MET A 120 13.91 10.40 -7.30
C MET A 120 15.19 10.29 -8.14
N LEU A 121 15.24 9.38 -9.12
CA LEU A 121 16.37 9.25 -10.04
C LEU A 121 16.60 10.53 -10.86
N GLN A 122 15.53 11.17 -11.33
CA GLN A 122 15.61 12.44 -12.04
C GLN A 122 16.11 13.56 -11.13
N THR A 123 15.71 13.55 -9.85
CA THR A 123 16.22 14.48 -8.85
C THR A 123 17.73 14.31 -8.68
N TYR A 124 18.21 13.07 -8.56
CA TYR A 124 19.64 12.78 -8.48
C TYR A 124 20.40 13.16 -9.75
N GLN A 125 19.82 12.97 -10.93
CA GLN A 125 20.44 13.37 -12.20
C GLN A 125 20.74 14.87 -12.29
N ARG A 126 19.94 15.70 -11.60
CA ARG A 126 20.11 17.16 -11.54
C ARG A 126 21.02 17.60 -10.40
N THR A 127 21.45 16.67 -9.55
CA THR A 127 22.27 16.92 -8.36
C THR A 127 23.70 16.45 -8.61
N ASP A 128 24.70 17.13 -8.07
CA ASP A 128 26.07 16.60 -8.08
C ASP A 128 26.15 15.25 -7.32
N GLU A 129 27.06 14.36 -7.76
CA GLU A 129 27.15 12.98 -7.25
C GLU A 129 27.30 12.88 -5.71
N GLN A 130 27.87 13.90 -5.09
CA GLN A 130 28.12 13.94 -3.64
C GLN A 130 26.86 14.27 -2.80
N HIS A 131 25.74 14.59 -3.43
CA HIS A 131 24.57 15.15 -2.75
C HIS A 131 23.30 14.28 -2.83
N PHE A 132 23.39 13.04 -3.33
CA PHE A 132 22.22 12.13 -3.40
C PHE A 132 21.55 11.91 -2.06
N ALA A 133 22.33 11.80 -0.97
CA ALA A 133 21.79 11.65 0.37
C ALA A 133 20.96 12.87 0.80
N THR A 134 21.42 14.09 0.47
CA THR A 134 20.69 15.33 0.76
C THR A 134 19.40 15.40 -0.05
N SER A 135 19.46 15.14 -1.36
CA SER A 135 18.27 15.14 -2.22
C SER A 135 17.25 14.09 -1.78
N TYR A 136 17.70 12.90 -1.38
CA TYR A 136 16.84 11.87 -0.81
C TYR A 136 16.09 12.40 0.42
N VAL A 137 16.84 12.90 1.41
CA VAL A 137 16.27 13.37 2.68
C VAL A 137 15.29 14.52 2.45
N GLN A 138 15.64 15.47 1.57
CA GLN A 138 14.76 16.59 1.25
C GLN A 138 13.42 16.14 0.66
N VAL A 139 13.43 15.19 -0.29
CA VAL A 139 12.19 14.65 -0.87
C VAL A 139 11.38 13.90 0.19
N ILE A 140 12.02 13.06 1.00
CA ILE A 140 11.34 12.30 2.05
C ILE A 140 10.69 13.22 3.09
N VAL A 141 11.41 14.24 3.57
CA VAL A 141 10.87 15.21 4.55
C VAL A 141 9.70 15.98 3.94
N ARG A 142 9.87 16.50 2.71
CA ARG A 142 8.80 17.22 2.01
C ARG A 142 7.53 16.39 1.88
N ASP A 143 7.66 15.15 1.42
CA ASP A 143 6.50 14.28 1.19
C ASP A 143 5.83 13.84 2.50
N TYR A 144 6.63 13.63 3.55
CA TYR A 144 6.10 13.36 4.88
C TYR A 144 5.32 14.55 5.44
N ASP A 145 5.87 15.76 5.35
CA ASP A 145 5.21 16.98 5.83
C ASP A 145 3.92 17.26 5.07
N ALA A 146 3.93 17.07 3.75
CA ALA A 146 2.72 17.19 2.92
C ALA A 146 1.65 16.17 3.33
N TRP A 147 2.03 14.90 3.49
CA TRP A 147 1.12 13.86 3.97
C TRP A 147 0.56 14.16 5.37
N HIS A 148 1.41 14.61 6.29
CA HIS A 148 1.02 14.93 7.67
C HIS A 148 0.00 16.07 7.69
N PHE A 149 0.26 17.13 6.94
CA PHE A 149 -0.65 18.26 6.81
C PHE A 149 -2.02 17.86 6.23
N ASP A 150 -2.04 17.03 5.18
CA ASP A 150 -3.28 16.53 4.58
C ASP A 150 -4.07 15.64 5.56
N HIS A 151 -3.36 14.83 6.36
CA HIS A 151 -3.97 13.94 7.36
C HIS A 151 -4.62 14.73 8.51
N ASP A 152 -3.93 15.74 9.04
CA ASP A 152 -4.44 16.63 10.10
C ASP A 152 -5.67 17.41 9.64
N ASN A 153 -5.63 17.97 8.43
CA ASN A 153 -6.75 18.72 7.87
C ASN A 153 -7.99 17.84 7.60
N GLN A 154 -7.79 16.59 7.17
CA GLN A 154 -8.89 15.64 7.06
C GLN A 154 -9.52 15.37 8.43
N TYR A 155 -8.70 15.13 9.46
CA TYR A 155 -9.18 14.88 10.81
C TYR A 155 -9.99 16.06 11.37
N ASP A 156 -9.52 17.29 11.19
CA ASP A 156 -10.23 18.49 11.61
C ASP A 156 -11.51 18.74 10.79
N GLY A 157 -11.50 18.45 9.49
CA GLY A 157 -12.68 18.50 8.63
C GLY A 157 -13.76 17.48 9.03
N PHE A 158 -13.37 16.27 9.44
CA PHE A 158 -14.28 15.25 9.97
C PHE A 158 -14.90 15.67 11.31
N LYS A 159 -14.13 16.30 12.20
CA LYS A 159 -14.67 16.86 13.46
C LYS A 159 -15.68 17.97 13.20
N LYS A 160 -15.35 18.94 12.35
CA LYS A 160 -16.25 20.06 12.00
C LYS A 160 -17.54 19.59 11.33
N LYS A 161 -17.47 18.57 10.45
CA LYS A 161 -18.68 17.99 9.84
C LYS A 161 -19.56 17.26 10.84
N LYS A 162 -18.98 16.53 11.80
CA LYS A 162 -19.74 15.85 12.87
C LYS A 162 -20.41 16.84 13.83
N THR A 163 -19.76 17.96 14.15
CA THR A 163 -20.38 19.00 14.98
C THR A 163 -21.51 19.70 14.22
N ALA A 164 -21.28 20.07 12.95
CA ALA A 164 -22.31 20.71 12.12
C ALA A 164 -23.54 19.82 11.90
N SER A 165 -23.36 18.52 11.65
CA SER A 165 -24.50 17.59 11.52
C SER A 165 -25.29 17.42 12.82
N HIS A 166 -24.59 17.43 13.97
CA HIS A 166 -25.24 17.36 15.27
C HIS A 166 -26.02 18.64 15.59
N ASP A 167 -25.47 19.80 15.24
CA ASP A 167 -26.13 21.10 15.44
C ASP A 167 -27.34 21.27 14.50
N GLU A 168 -27.26 20.80 13.26
CA GLU A 168 -28.38 20.80 12.30
C GLU A 168 -29.52 19.85 12.73
N GLU A 169 -29.22 18.64 13.19
CA GLU A 169 -30.25 17.71 13.70
C GLU A 169 -30.97 18.27 14.93
N ASN A 170 -30.23 18.90 15.85
CA ASN A 170 -30.81 19.57 17.02
C ASN A 170 -31.67 20.78 16.61
N HIS A 171 -31.26 21.56 15.61
CA HIS A 171 -32.03 22.70 15.13
C HIS A 171 -33.32 22.28 14.40
N ILE A 172 -33.28 21.18 13.63
CA ILE A 172 -34.45 20.60 12.96
C ILE A 172 -35.45 20.05 13.99
N GLN A 173 -34.96 19.34 15.03
CA GLN A 173 -35.82 18.83 16.10
C GLN A 173 -36.46 19.95 16.92
N LEU A 174 -35.72 21.04 17.18
CA LEU A 174 -36.25 22.19 17.91
C LEU A 174 -37.34 22.91 17.11
N ASN A 175 -37.13 23.13 15.81
CA ASN A 175 -38.15 23.73 14.93
C ASN A 175 -39.40 22.85 14.79
N ALA A 176 -39.22 21.53 14.61
CA ALA A 176 -40.36 20.59 14.54
C ALA A 176 -41.17 20.56 15.85
N ALA A 177 -40.51 20.71 17.00
CA ALA A 177 -41.21 20.86 18.27
C ALA A 177 -42.00 22.17 18.32
N TYR A 178 -41.41 23.31 17.96
CA TYR A 178 -42.12 24.60 17.93
C TYR A 178 -43.33 24.60 17.00
N GLU A 179 -43.21 24.05 15.78
CA GLU A 179 -44.34 23.95 14.84
C GLU A 179 -45.46 23.01 15.35
N ALA A 180 -45.14 21.98 16.13
CA ALA A 180 -46.14 21.11 16.75
C ALA A 180 -46.91 21.79 17.89
N TRP A 181 -46.31 22.76 18.58
CA TRP A 181 -46.95 23.54 19.65
C TRP A 181 -47.84 24.68 19.14
N GLU A 182 -47.55 25.27 17.98
CA GLU A 182 -48.40 26.33 17.39
C GLU A 182 -49.68 25.78 16.71
N ASN A 183 -49.74 24.48 16.43
CA ASN A 183 -50.88 23.83 15.77
C ASN A 183 -51.87 23.16 16.75
N LEU A 184 -51.80 23.47 18.05
CA LEU A 184 -52.70 22.99 19.11
C LEU A 184 -53.55 24.14 19.67
#